data_AF-A0A2N2Y7G6-F1
#
_entry.id   AF-A0A2N2Y7G6-F1
#
_cell.length_a   1.000
_cell.length_b   1.000
_cell.length_c   1.000
_cell.angle_alpha   90.00
_cell.angle_beta   90.00
_cell.angle_gamma   90.00
#
_symmetry.space_group_name_H-M   'P 1'
#
loop_
_entity.id
_entity.type
_entity.pdbx_description
1 polymer ?
#
loop_
_entity_poly.entity_id
_entity_poly.type
_entity_poly.pdbx_seq_one_letter_code
_entity_poly.pdbx_strand_id
1 'polypeptide(L)'
;MFESSTNLLLYDFAQRAIKIVSKENAEINHISLNDYFYSPAFFNDNNILLRWGVTDFENNPNQLIFNVYNYNDAQSVNEYNINNSFGIEDVPFIYKSYEGDFVQNSEFSVYFSYSAGVLFIFDNQKLDFVKKIQTIDKTPPPKAGFIELGGGMKGLINTPAIQPFNDAVLDNENHLFLLNTITDKKTPQ
;
A
#
# COMPACT_ATOMS: atom_id res chain seq x y z
N MET A 1 -10.34 -13.95 -15.93
CA MET A 1 -9.72 -13.90 -17.28
C MET A 1 -9.69 -12.43 -17.65
N PHE A 2 -8.55 -11.75 -17.54
CA PHE A 2 -8.44 -10.39 -18.10
C PHE A 2 -8.67 -10.53 -19.60
N GLU A 3 -9.61 -9.78 -20.18
CA GLU A 3 -9.72 -9.66 -21.63
C GLU A 3 -8.31 -9.40 -22.17
N SER A 4 -7.94 -9.99 -23.31
CA SER A 4 -6.60 -9.82 -23.85
C SER A 4 -6.42 -8.36 -24.27
N SER A 5 -6.00 -7.50 -23.34
CA SER A 5 -5.62 -6.15 -23.63
C SER A 5 -4.50 -6.20 -24.66
N THR A 6 -4.63 -5.41 -25.72
CA THR A 6 -3.59 -5.25 -26.76
C THR A 6 -2.33 -4.62 -26.18
N ASN A 7 -2.42 -4.05 -24.97
CA ASN A 7 -1.32 -3.40 -24.27
C ASN A 7 -0.97 -4.11 -22.96
N LEU A 8 0.32 -4.16 -22.62
CA LEU A 8 0.82 -4.52 -21.30
C LEU A 8 1.18 -3.24 -20.55
N LEU A 9 0.68 -3.10 -19.32
CA LEU A 9 1.03 -2.00 -18.43
C LEU A 9 2.13 -2.47 -17.48
N LEU A 10 3.20 -1.69 -17.41
CA LEU A 10 4.34 -1.92 -16.54
C LEU A 10 4.61 -0.67 -15.73
N TYR A 11 5.05 -0.83 -14.49
CA TYR A 11 5.52 0.30 -13.68
C TYR A 11 7.05 0.28 -13.57
N ASP A 12 7.66 1.43 -13.82
CA ASP A 12 9.09 1.65 -13.60
C ASP A 12 9.29 2.52 -12.35
N PHE A 13 9.66 1.85 -11.26
CA PHE A 13 9.93 2.45 -9.96
C PHE A 13 11.05 3.51 -10.01
N ALA A 14 12.07 3.31 -10.85
CA ALA A 14 13.20 4.23 -10.92
C ALA A 14 12.82 5.53 -11.65
N GLN A 15 11.95 5.41 -12.66
CA GLN A 15 11.51 6.53 -13.49
C GLN A 15 10.20 7.17 -13.01
N ARG A 16 9.55 6.59 -11.99
CA ARG A 16 8.22 7.00 -11.53
C ARG A 16 7.21 7.02 -12.68
N ALA A 17 7.30 6.06 -13.60
CA ALA A 17 6.53 6.10 -14.84
C ALA A 17 5.75 4.80 -15.07
N ILE A 18 4.55 4.92 -15.64
CA ILE A 18 3.82 3.80 -16.23
C ILE A 18 4.27 3.66 -17.67
N LYS A 19 4.67 2.46 -18.07
CA LYS A 19 5.03 2.08 -19.43
C LYS A 19 3.91 1.26 -20.04
N ILE A 20 3.42 1.70 -21.19
CA ILE A 20 2.39 1.03 -21.97
C ILE A 20 3.07 0.38 -23.17
N VAL A 21 3.11 -0.95 -23.20
CA VAL A 21 3.75 -1.72 -24.26
C VAL A 21 2.68 -2.33 -25.16
N SER A 22 2.61 -1.88 -26.41
CA SER A 22 1.71 -2.47 -27.41
C SER A 22 2.23 -3.83 -27.86
N LYS A 23 1.41 -4.87 -27.71
CA LYS A 23 1.72 -6.24 -28.15
C LYS A 23 1.77 -6.34 -29.69
N GLU A 24 1.00 -5.50 -30.38
CA GLU A 24 0.84 -5.57 -31.84
C GLU A 24 1.96 -4.83 -32.58
N ASN A 25 2.38 -3.66 -32.07
CA ASN A 25 3.24 -2.75 -32.83
C ASN A 25 4.62 -2.51 -32.20
N ALA A 26 4.95 -3.18 -31.08
CA ALA A 26 6.20 -3.04 -30.33
C ALA A 26 6.51 -1.60 -29.85
N GLU A 27 5.52 -0.72 -29.82
CA GLU A 27 5.64 0.64 -29.29
C GLU A 27 5.60 0.64 -27.76
N ILE A 28 6.45 1.48 -27.16
CA ILE A 28 6.49 1.70 -25.71
C ILE A 28 6.22 3.18 -25.45
N ASN A 29 5.05 3.47 -24.90
CA ASN A 29 4.71 4.79 -24.39
C ASN A 29 5.02 4.87 -22.90
N HIS A 30 5.33 6.06 -22.40
CA HIS A 30 5.57 6.28 -20.97
C HIS A 30 4.76 7.48 -20.47
N ILE A 31 4.27 7.36 -19.24
CA ILE A 31 3.55 8.41 -18.53
C ILE A 31 4.28 8.62 -17.21
N SER A 32 4.90 9.78 -17.06
CA SER A 32 5.56 10.15 -15.81
C SER A 32 4.53 10.51 -14.76
N LEU A 33 4.67 9.96 -13.57
CA LEU A 33 3.87 10.31 -12.42
C LEU A 33 4.64 11.34 -11.59
N ASN A 34 3.89 12.27 -11.00
CA ASN A 34 4.48 13.37 -10.25
C ASN A 34 5.08 12.91 -8.91
N ASP A 35 4.68 11.73 -8.44
CA ASP A 35 5.03 11.22 -7.12
C ASP A 35 5.59 9.80 -7.12
N TYR A 36 6.38 9.51 -6.08
CA TYR A 36 6.96 8.20 -5.84
C TYR A 36 5.96 7.30 -5.11
N PHE A 37 5.75 6.09 -5.59
CA PHE A 37 4.96 5.08 -4.90
C PHE A 37 5.62 3.71 -5.05
N TYR A 38 5.43 2.87 -4.04
CA TYR A 38 6.07 1.55 -3.96
C TYR A 38 5.22 0.42 -4.50
N SER A 39 3.91 0.63 -4.68
CA SER A 39 3.01 -0.38 -5.21
C SER A 39 1.75 0.25 -5.80
N PRO A 40 1.46 0.02 -7.10
CA PRO A 40 0.18 0.36 -7.72
C PRO A 40 -0.80 -0.82 -7.74
N ALA A 41 -2.10 -0.53 -7.63
CA ALA A 41 -3.14 -1.42 -8.12
C ALA A 41 -3.77 -0.82 -9.38
N PHE A 42 -4.03 -1.64 -10.40
CA PHE A 42 -4.63 -1.21 -11.66
C PHE A 42 -6.09 -1.64 -11.67
N PHE A 43 -7.00 -0.67 -11.56
CA PHE A 43 -8.43 -0.97 -11.63
C PHE A 43 -8.86 -1.34 -13.04
N ASN A 44 -8.29 -0.66 -14.04
CA ASN A 44 -8.54 -0.90 -15.47
C ASN A 44 -7.43 -0.28 -16.33
N ASP A 45 -7.64 -0.30 -17.65
CA ASP A 45 -6.71 0.20 -18.68
C ASP A 45 -6.45 1.72 -18.64
N ASN A 46 -7.07 2.47 -17.73
CA ASN A 46 -6.90 3.92 -17.61
C ASN A 46 -6.70 4.39 -16.16
N ASN A 47 -7.11 3.60 -15.17
CA ASN A 47 -7.17 4.01 -13.77
C ASN A 47 -6.30 3.12 -12.90
N ILE A 48 -5.48 3.77 -12.06
CA ILE A 48 -4.60 3.12 -11.10
C ILE A 48 -4.87 3.69 -9.73
N LEU A 49 -4.97 2.82 -8.75
CA LEU A 49 -4.99 3.15 -7.35
C LEU A 49 -3.55 3.27 -6.85
N LEU A 50 -3.20 4.48 -6.43
CA LEU A 50 -1.92 4.84 -5.86
C LEU A 50 -2.03 4.97 -4.35
N ARG A 51 -1.10 4.33 -3.63
CA ARG A 51 -0.85 4.68 -2.23
C ARG A 51 0.01 5.94 -2.19
N TRP A 52 -0.54 7.03 -1.69
CA TRP A 52 0.22 8.25 -1.39
C TRP A 52 0.66 8.21 0.07
N GLY A 53 1.97 8.03 0.25
CA GLY A 53 2.63 8.10 1.55
C GLY A 53 3.45 9.37 1.66
N VAL A 54 2.89 10.38 2.34
CA VAL A 54 3.58 11.57 2.87
C VAL A 54 4.32 12.40 1.82
N THR A 55 3.57 13.18 1.03
CA THR A 55 4.14 14.28 0.22
C THR A 55 4.52 15.50 1.07
N ASP A 56 4.07 15.56 2.32
CA ASP A 56 4.29 16.72 3.17
C ASP A 56 4.61 16.31 4.62
N PHE A 57 5.90 16.02 4.86
CA PHE A 57 6.44 15.79 6.20
C PHE A 57 6.29 17.03 7.11
N GLU A 58 6.08 18.22 6.54
CA GLU A 58 6.02 19.46 7.30
C GLU A 58 4.60 19.76 7.81
N ASN A 59 3.56 19.40 7.04
CA ASN A 59 2.18 19.75 7.38
C ASN A 59 1.29 18.57 7.80
N ASN A 60 1.55 17.32 7.37
CA ASN A 60 0.62 16.20 7.60
C ASN A 60 1.33 14.83 7.80
N PRO A 61 2.14 14.67 8.85
CA PRO A 61 3.08 13.55 9.02
C PRO A 61 2.49 12.15 9.27
N ASN A 62 1.16 11.99 9.28
CA ASN A 62 0.50 10.79 9.79
C ASN A 62 -0.66 10.28 8.91
N GLN A 63 -0.76 10.76 7.67
CA GLN A 63 -1.86 10.41 6.77
C GLN A 63 -1.51 9.21 5.88
N LEU A 64 -2.49 8.33 5.68
CA LEU A 64 -2.48 7.34 4.61
C LEU A 64 -3.56 7.74 3.60
N ILE A 65 -3.14 8.11 2.41
CA ILE A 65 -4.04 8.52 1.34
C ILE A 65 -3.97 7.48 0.22
N PHE A 66 -5.13 7.10 -0.30
CA PHE A 66 -5.21 6.34 -1.54
C PHE A 66 -5.87 7.21 -2.61
N ASN A 67 -5.26 7.29 -3.78
CA ASN A 67 -5.76 8.12 -4.87
C ASN A 67 -6.00 7.26 -6.11
N VAL A 68 -7.19 7.36 -6.69
CA VAL A 68 -7.47 6.78 -8.00
C VAL A 68 -7.05 7.79 -9.04
N TYR A 69 -5.97 7.50 -9.75
CA TYR A 69 -5.40 8.36 -10.77
C TYR A 69 -5.75 7.84 -12.17
N ASN A 70 -6.33 8.69 -12.99
CA ASN A 70 -6.48 8.46 -14.42
C ASN A 70 -5.21 8.93 -15.12
N TYR A 71 -4.43 8.00 -15.66
CA TYR A 71 -3.13 8.32 -16.25
C TYR A 71 -3.20 8.83 -17.68
N ASN A 72 -4.30 8.59 -18.40
CA ASN A 72 -4.48 9.17 -19.74
C ASN A 72 -4.79 10.66 -19.66
N ASP A 73 -5.63 11.04 -18.69
CA ASP A 73 -6.03 12.43 -18.45
C ASP A 73 -5.09 13.15 -17.45
N ALA A 74 -4.12 12.42 -16.92
CA ALA A 74 -3.14 12.87 -15.94
C ALA A 74 -3.75 13.55 -14.68
N GLN A 75 -4.88 13.05 -14.19
CA GLN A 75 -5.65 13.66 -13.10
C GLN A 75 -6.12 12.64 -12.04
N SER A 76 -6.25 13.11 -10.80
CA SER A 76 -6.88 12.39 -9.70
C SER A 76 -8.40 12.36 -9.88
N VAL A 77 -9.01 11.18 -9.74
CA VAL A 77 -10.44 10.96 -9.89
C VAL A 77 -11.13 10.83 -8.53
N ASN A 78 -10.52 10.08 -7.61
CA ASN A 78 -11.01 9.90 -6.24
C ASN A 78 -9.84 9.93 -5.24
N GLU A 79 -10.11 10.39 -4.03
CA GLU A 79 -9.17 10.36 -2.91
C GLU A 79 -9.83 9.75 -1.67
N TYR A 80 -9.14 8.80 -1.04
CA TYR A 80 -9.55 8.16 0.20
C TYR A 80 -8.52 8.49 1.28
N ASN A 81 -8.90 9.41 2.17
CA ASN A 81 -8.09 9.74 3.31
C ASN A 81 -8.43 8.81 4.49
N ILE A 82 -7.48 7.92 4.82
CA ILE A 82 -7.64 6.84 5.79
C ILE A 82 -6.97 7.22 7.13
N ASN A 83 -7.09 8.50 7.50
CA ASN A 83 -6.63 9.02 8.79
C ASN A 83 -7.19 8.20 9.97
N ASN A 84 -6.33 7.90 10.94
CA ASN A 84 -6.64 7.19 12.19
C ASN A 84 -7.25 5.79 12.03
N SER A 85 -7.27 5.24 10.82
CA SER A 85 -7.88 3.93 10.58
C SER A 85 -7.09 2.80 11.22
N PHE A 86 -5.81 2.97 11.55
CA PHE A 86 -5.02 1.93 12.22
C PHE A 86 -5.21 1.91 13.75
N GLY A 87 -5.98 2.84 14.33
CA GLY A 87 -6.15 2.93 15.79
C GLY A 87 -4.85 3.23 16.53
N ILE A 88 -3.86 3.81 15.84
CA ILE A 88 -2.57 4.19 16.42
C ILE A 88 -2.74 5.59 17.02
N GLU A 89 -2.51 5.74 18.31
CA GLU A 89 -2.54 7.02 19.00
C GLU A 89 -1.57 8.02 18.32
N ASP A 90 -1.99 9.28 18.20
CA ASP A 90 -1.13 10.34 17.72
C ASP A 90 -0.17 10.74 18.83
N VAL A 91 1.13 10.55 18.58
CA VAL A 91 2.18 10.94 19.53
C VAL A 91 2.93 12.15 18.96
N PRO A 92 3.05 13.27 19.71
CA PRO A 92 3.79 14.44 19.25
C PRO A 92 5.22 14.09 18.85
N PHE A 93 5.70 14.69 17.76
CA PHE A 93 7.05 14.51 17.21
C PHE A 93 7.37 13.08 16.71
N ILE A 94 6.35 12.22 16.54
CA ILE A 94 6.48 10.90 15.94
C ILE A 94 5.74 10.87 14.59
N TYR A 95 6.43 10.38 13.57
CA TYR A 95 5.92 10.18 12.22
C TYR A 95 5.49 8.73 12.03
N LYS A 96 4.32 8.50 11.43
CA LYS A 96 3.82 7.16 11.09
C LYS A 96 4.21 6.81 9.65
N SER A 97 4.97 5.73 9.47
CA SER A 97 5.18 5.10 8.16
C SER A 97 4.20 3.94 7.99
N TYR A 98 3.42 3.97 6.91
CA TYR A 98 2.53 2.87 6.53
C TYR A 98 3.18 2.10 5.39
N GLU A 99 3.74 0.94 5.71
CA GLU A 99 4.33 0.02 4.74
C GLU A 99 3.36 -1.14 4.45
N GLY A 100 3.28 -1.48 3.17
CA GLY A 100 2.34 -2.47 2.65
C GLY A 100 2.32 -2.47 1.13
N ASP A 101 1.65 -3.46 0.57
CA ASP A 101 1.54 -3.71 -0.86
C ASP A 101 0.07 -3.89 -1.27
N PHE A 102 -0.18 -3.78 -2.57
CA PHE A 102 -1.44 -4.16 -3.18
C PHE A 102 -1.36 -5.56 -3.77
N VAL A 103 -2.40 -6.36 -3.50
CA VAL A 103 -2.74 -7.52 -4.30
C VAL A 103 -4.09 -7.30 -4.96
N GLN A 104 -4.25 -7.81 -6.18
CA GLN A 104 -5.46 -7.55 -6.95
C GLN A 104 -5.83 -8.73 -7.84
N ASN A 105 -7.12 -8.84 -8.13
CA ASN A 105 -7.68 -9.69 -9.16
C ASN A 105 -8.61 -8.84 -10.05
N SER A 106 -9.52 -9.46 -10.81
CA SER A 106 -10.45 -8.72 -11.67
C SER A 106 -11.54 -7.95 -10.92
N GLU A 107 -11.82 -8.28 -9.66
CA GLU A 107 -12.94 -7.72 -8.89
C GLU A 107 -12.48 -6.77 -7.79
N PHE A 108 -11.38 -7.10 -7.10
CA PHE A 108 -10.90 -6.36 -5.95
C PHE A 108 -9.42 -6.02 -6.04
N SER A 109 -9.09 -4.88 -5.43
CA SER A 109 -7.73 -4.54 -5.02
C SER A 109 -7.70 -4.47 -3.50
N VAL A 110 -6.71 -5.09 -2.90
CA VAL A 110 -6.55 -5.16 -1.46
C VAL A 110 -5.17 -4.63 -1.10
N TYR A 111 -5.13 -3.51 -0.39
CA TYR A 111 -3.93 -3.09 0.30
C TYR A 111 -3.81 -3.85 1.61
N PHE A 112 -2.68 -4.51 1.84
CA PHE A 112 -2.35 -5.12 3.12
C PHE A 112 -1.13 -4.44 3.73
N SER A 113 -1.23 -4.04 5.00
CA SER A 113 -0.06 -3.53 5.70
C SER A 113 0.82 -4.67 6.18
N TYR A 114 2.12 -4.57 5.92
CA TYR A 114 3.11 -5.56 6.36
C TYR A 114 3.13 -5.72 7.88
N SER A 115 2.86 -4.65 8.63
CA SER A 115 3.12 -4.59 10.06
C SER A 115 1.88 -4.38 10.92
N ALA A 116 0.72 -4.05 10.34
CA ALA A 116 -0.44 -3.61 11.10
C ALA A 116 -1.62 -4.59 11.13
N GLY A 117 -1.58 -5.73 10.44
CA GLY A 117 -2.73 -6.64 10.38
C GLY A 117 -4.03 -5.98 9.95
N VAL A 118 -3.92 -4.94 9.12
CA VAL A 118 -5.05 -4.19 8.58
C VAL A 118 -5.03 -4.32 7.06
N LEU A 119 -6.22 -4.56 6.51
CA LEU A 119 -6.50 -4.66 5.10
C LEU A 119 -7.48 -3.56 4.68
N PHE A 120 -7.28 -2.97 3.51
CA PHE A 120 -8.22 -2.05 2.88
C PHE A 120 -8.63 -2.62 1.53
N ILE A 121 -9.93 -2.76 1.32
CA ILE A 121 -10.51 -3.42 0.17
C ILE A 121 -11.17 -2.37 -0.71
N PHE A 122 -10.87 -2.44 -2.01
CA PHE A 122 -11.41 -1.59 -3.06
C PHE A 122 -12.09 -2.45 -4.12
N ASP A 123 -13.20 -1.97 -4.65
CA ASP A 123 -13.96 -2.58 -5.74
C ASP A 123 -13.43 -2.02 -7.07
N ASN A 124 -12.89 -2.88 -7.92
CA ASN A 124 -12.24 -2.49 -9.17
C ASN A 124 -13.26 -2.03 -10.23
N GLN A 125 -14.53 -2.46 -10.13
CA GLN A 125 -15.57 -2.06 -11.08
C GLN A 125 -16.15 -0.70 -10.73
N LYS A 126 -16.35 -0.43 -9.44
CA LYS A 126 -16.86 0.86 -8.94
C LYS A 126 -15.76 1.90 -8.76
N LEU A 127 -14.49 1.49 -8.82
CA LEU A 127 -13.33 2.31 -8.50
C LEU A 127 -13.43 2.92 -7.09
N ASP A 128 -13.95 2.14 -6.14
CA ASP A 128 -14.37 2.67 -4.85
C ASP A 128 -13.87 1.87 -3.64
N PHE A 129 -13.68 2.56 -2.52
CA PHE A 129 -13.36 1.94 -1.24
C PHE A 129 -14.58 1.18 -0.70
N VAL A 130 -14.37 -0.09 -0.37
CA VAL A 130 -15.43 -0.96 0.15
C VAL A 130 -15.42 -0.96 1.67
N LYS A 131 -14.30 -1.39 2.26
CA LYS A 131 -14.18 -1.56 3.71
C LYS A 131 -12.75 -1.78 4.16
N LYS A 132 -12.56 -1.59 5.46
CA LYS A 132 -11.38 -1.98 6.22
C LYS A 132 -11.65 -3.29 6.97
N ILE A 133 -10.69 -4.21 6.97
CA ILE A 133 -10.70 -5.43 7.79
C ILE A 133 -9.47 -5.45 8.69
N GLN A 134 -9.62 -5.97 9.91
CA GLN A 134 -8.50 -6.30 10.79
C GLN A 134 -8.32 -7.82 10.83
N THR A 135 -7.09 -8.30 10.68
CA THR A 135 -6.76 -9.73 10.67
C THR A 135 -6.94 -10.36 12.04
N ILE A 136 -7.10 -11.69 12.07
CA ILE A 136 -7.25 -12.47 13.31
C ILE A 136 -5.94 -12.46 14.12
N ASP A 137 -4.79 -12.45 13.43
CA ASP A 137 -3.51 -12.08 14.03
C ASP A 137 -3.60 -10.61 14.45
N LYS A 138 -3.97 -10.42 15.71
CA LYS A 138 -3.94 -9.13 16.42
C LYS A 138 -2.50 -8.81 16.79
N THR A 139 -1.60 -8.80 15.81
CA THR A 139 -0.30 -8.14 16.00
C THR A 139 -0.65 -6.73 16.46
N PRO A 140 -0.35 -6.36 17.71
CA PRO A 140 -0.72 -5.04 18.19
C PRO A 140 -0.07 -4.02 17.26
N PRO A 141 -0.78 -2.94 16.87
CA PRO A 141 -0.18 -1.90 16.06
C PRO A 141 1.15 -1.47 16.69
N PRO A 142 2.16 -1.12 15.88
CA PRO A 142 3.48 -0.81 16.41
C PRO A 142 3.36 0.26 17.49
N LYS A 143 3.76 -0.11 18.72
CA LYS A 143 3.79 0.84 19.83
C LYS A 143 4.89 1.85 19.56
N ALA A 144 4.56 3.13 19.61
CA ALA A 144 5.53 4.20 19.49
C ALA A 144 6.70 3.97 20.47
N GLY A 145 7.91 3.88 19.94
CA GLY A 145 9.15 3.87 20.71
C GLY A 145 9.76 5.27 20.71
N PHE A 146 10.25 5.72 21.86
CA PHE A 146 10.76 7.08 22.04
C PHE A 146 12.26 7.14 21.74
N ILE A 147 12.64 7.71 20.59
CA ILE A 147 14.05 7.94 20.23
C ILE A 147 14.47 9.36 20.58
N GLU A 148 15.15 9.49 21.69
CA GLU A 148 15.84 10.68 22.12
C GLU A 148 17.25 10.58 21.32
N LEU A 149 17.76 11.56 20.53
CA LEU A 149 19.16 11.62 19.98
C LEU A 149 20.09 12.73 20.55
N GLY A 150 21.18 12.41 21.26
CA GLY A 150 21.87 13.37 22.11
C GLY A 150 22.81 14.30 21.37
N GLY A 151 23.04 15.55 21.81
CA GLY A 151 23.57 15.93 23.14
C GLY A 151 22.68 15.90 24.39
N GLY A 152 21.41 15.55 24.27
CA GLY A 152 20.53 15.26 25.40
C GLY A 152 19.31 14.46 25.00
N MET A 153 19.45 13.51 24.09
CA MET A 153 18.35 12.68 23.68
C MET A 153 18.82 11.17 23.48
N LYS A 154 18.14 10.16 24.07
CA LYS A 154 18.09 8.65 24.00
C LYS A 154 17.24 7.77 23.03
N GLY A 155 17.86 7.11 22.04
CA GLY A 155 17.16 6.62 20.87
C GLY A 155 16.46 5.26 20.98
N LEU A 156 15.23 5.14 21.51
CA LEU A 156 14.52 3.87 21.68
C LEU A 156 13.74 3.41 20.42
N ILE A 157 14.42 2.66 19.55
CA ILE A 157 13.76 1.85 18.51
C ILE A 157 13.15 0.63 19.22
N ASN A 158 11.87 0.70 19.55
CA ASN A 158 11.14 -0.49 19.97
C ASN A 158 10.52 -1.11 18.73
N THR A 159 11.10 -2.19 18.22
CA THR A 159 10.43 -3.04 17.23
C THR A 159 9.50 -3.94 18.03
N PRO A 160 8.16 -3.75 17.96
CA PRO A 160 7.24 -4.71 18.57
C PRO A 160 7.56 -6.11 18.05
N ALA A 161 7.11 -7.14 18.75
CA ALA A 161 6.99 -8.47 18.15
C ALA A 161 5.93 -8.37 17.04
N ILE A 162 6.35 -7.88 15.88
CA ILE A 162 5.56 -7.80 14.67
C ILE A 162 5.69 -9.17 14.02
N GLN A 163 4.57 -9.81 13.75
CA GLN A 163 4.55 -10.89 12.77
C GLN A 163 4.26 -10.25 11.42
N PRO A 164 5.28 -10.03 10.57
CA PRO A 164 5.05 -9.37 9.31
C PRO A 164 4.29 -10.30 8.36
N PHE A 165 3.40 -9.71 7.57
CA PHE A 165 2.90 -10.32 6.35
C PHE A 165 3.87 -9.94 5.24
N ASN A 166 4.71 -10.88 4.82
CA ASN A 166 5.76 -10.60 3.83
C ASN A 166 5.20 -10.52 2.41
N ASP A 167 4.07 -11.19 2.19
CA ASP A 167 3.43 -11.28 0.88
C ASP A 167 1.96 -11.65 1.04
N ALA A 168 1.19 -11.49 -0.03
CA ALA A 168 -0.19 -11.93 -0.11
C ALA A 168 -0.54 -12.43 -1.51
N VAL A 169 -1.59 -13.24 -1.61
CA VAL A 169 -2.18 -13.66 -2.88
C VAL A 169 -3.68 -13.48 -2.79
N LEU A 170 -4.26 -12.83 -3.80
CA LEU A 170 -5.71 -12.76 -4.00
C LEU A 170 -6.05 -13.62 -5.23
N ASP A 171 -6.76 -14.73 -5.01
CA ASP A 171 -7.13 -15.62 -6.10
C ASP A 171 -8.36 -15.11 -6.89
N ASN A 172 -8.72 -15.79 -7.98
CA ASN A 172 -9.86 -15.43 -8.81
C ASN A 172 -11.22 -15.76 -8.19
N GLU A 173 -11.25 -16.51 -7.08
CA GLU A 173 -12.46 -16.82 -6.31
C GLU A 173 -12.62 -15.85 -5.12
N ASN A 174 -11.82 -14.77 -5.09
CA ASN A 174 -11.79 -13.74 -4.06
C ASN A 174 -11.32 -14.23 -2.68
N HIS A 175 -10.54 -15.30 -2.63
CA HIS A 175 -9.85 -15.71 -1.42
C HIS A 175 -8.53 -14.96 -1.30
N LEU A 176 -8.36 -14.27 -0.16
CA LEU A 176 -7.12 -13.63 0.21
C LEU A 176 -6.30 -14.54 1.13
N PHE A 177 -5.10 -14.87 0.69
CA PHE A 177 -4.10 -15.59 1.47
C PHE A 177 -3.01 -14.61 1.88
N LEU A 178 -2.75 -14.49 3.18
CA LEU A 178 -1.64 -13.70 3.70
C LEU A 178 -0.49 -14.65 4.07
N LEU A 179 0.70 -14.39 3.54
CA LEU A 179 1.90 -15.13 3.92
C LEU A 179 2.53 -14.46 5.13
N ASN A 180 2.35 -15.09 6.29
CA ASN A 180 3.13 -14.78 7.49
C ASN A 180 4.35 -15.71 7.58
N THR A 181 5.43 -15.21 8.18
CA THR A 181 6.54 -16.10 8.53
C THR A 181 6.11 -16.93 9.74
N ILE A 182 5.96 -18.25 9.56
CA ILE A 182 5.86 -19.19 10.69
C ILE A 182 7.29 -19.47 11.15
N THR A 183 7.83 -18.60 11.99
CA THR A 183 9.04 -18.96 12.74
C THR A 183 8.59 -19.82 13.90
N ASP A 184 8.86 -21.12 13.82
CA ASP A 184 8.67 -22.09 14.89
C ASP A 184 9.75 -21.85 15.98
N LYS A 185 9.82 -20.63 16.52
CA LYS A 185 10.62 -20.34 17.69
C LYS A 185 9.81 -20.79 18.90
N LYS A 186 9.91 -22.09 19.21
CA LYS A 186 9.93 -22.51 20.61
C LYS A 186 11.04 -21.72 21.27
N THR A 187 10.69 -20.64 21.95
CA THR A 187 11.60 -19.92 22.84
C THR A 187 12.11 -20.94 23.86
N PRO A 188 13.42 -21.25 23.93
CA PRO A 188 13.95 -21.95 25.08
C PRO A 188 13.69 -21.07 26.31
N GLN A 189 13.22 -21.70 27.39
CA GLN A 189 13.03 -21.09 28.71
C GLN A 189 14.33 -20.51 29.27
#